data_AF-A0A954GYI8-F1
#
_entry.id   AF-A0A954GYI8-F1
#
_cell.length_a   1.000
_cell.length_b   1.000
_cell.length_c   1.000
_cell.angle_alpha   90.00
_cell.angle_beta   90.00
_cell.angle_gamma   90.00
#
_symmetry.space_group_name_H-M   'P 1'
#
loop_
_entity.id
_entity.type
_entity.pdbx_description
1 polymer ?
#
loop_
_entity_poly.entity_id
_entity_poly.type
_entity_poly.pdbx_seq_one_letter_code
_entity_poly.pdbx_strand_id
1 'polypeptide(L)'
;ILTEDVIAMMAERFFPGEEVISTVPFRVTRNADLSVSEEDGADLLAEMEDVLDYRKDSFCTRLELSDQVTRAMMDFLKTLLRLGERDIYVVPGIVGMSDLMQIADISGFDQYLYPPWSSCENPLFEPGESIFEAIRLQDILLHHPYESFDPLLRLLNEAAEDRDVVAIKQTLYRTSRNSPVVKALMKAAENGKNVTVIVELKARFDEARNIEWARQMEYSGVQVIYGVRGLKTHAKACIVVRREPQGFQRYVHFGTGNYNELTAKFYTDISYMTCNRELGNDAISWFNAITGSSQIQQFAQIESAPIGMREKLLEMISVEADRAKNGDQGRIILKLNSLADPDMIQALYKASQAGVLIHLNIRGICCLKPGVPGLSENITVTSIIDRFLEHARILYFYHGGDERVFISSADWMTRNLDRRVELLIPLLDDSCKRRAISILKACLRDNLRARRITATGQSEPRDTMPTRPYRCQLEFQRRAREAAEAASERNRTTFVPVEPG
;
A
#
# COMPACT_ATOMS: atom_id res chain seq x y z
N ILE A 1 6.15 27.84 21.65
CA ILE A 1 7.05 28.72 20.87
C ILE A 1 7.69 27.85 19.80
N LEU A 2 7.80 28.31 18.56
CA LEU A 2 8.45 27.54 17.52
C LEU A 2 9.97 27.62 17.69
N THR A 3 10.70 26.64 17.16
CA THR A 3 12.16 26.59 17.35
C THR A 3 12.84 27.72 16.58
N GLU A 4 12.36 28.00 15.37
CA GLU A 4 12.77 29.10 14.53
C GLU A 4 12.56 30.47 15.19
N ASP A 5 11.50 30.64 15.99
CA ASP A 5 11.26 31.88 16.75
C ASP A 5 12.34 32.09 17.81
N VAL A 6 12.70 31.03 18.54
CA VAL A 6 13.77 31.08 19.56
C VAL A 6 15.11 31.41 18.92
N ILE A 7 15.41 30.81 17.77
CA ILE A 7 16.64 31.09 17.01
C ILE A 7 16.65 32.55 16.55
N ALA A 8 15.54 33.05 15.99
CA ALA A 8 15.41 34.44 15.56
C ALA A 8 15.61 35.42 16.72
N MET A 9 15.02 35.15 17.90
CA MET A 9 15.21 35.96 19.11
C MET A 9 16.65 36.01 19.60
N MET A 10 17.45 34.97 19.31
CA MET A 10 18.84 34.85 19.76
C MET A 10 19.85 35.12 18.64
N ALA A 11 19.39 35.58 17.47
CA ALA A 11 20.20 35.70 16.25
C ALA A 11 21.46 36.56 16.47
N GLU A 12 21.35 37.66 17.22
CA GLU A 12 22.48 38.57 17.52
C GLU A 12 23.67 37.87 18.17
N ARG A 13 23.44 36.80 18.94
CA ARG A 13 24.51 36.04 19.60
C ARG A 13 25.39 35.27 18.61
N PHE A 14 24.84 34.94 17.43
CA PHE A 14 25.58 34.23 16.38
C PHE A 14 26.41 35.19 15.50
N PHE A 15 26.17 36.50 15.59
CA PHE A 15 26.82 37.52 14.76
C PHE A 15 27.39 38.66 15.63
N PRO A 16 28.39 38.39 16.49
CA PRO A 16 28.95 39.41 17.37
C PRO A 16 29.64 40.53 16.59
N GLY A 17 29.24 41.78 16.85
CA GLY A 17 29.79 42.96 16.18
C GLY A 17 29.07 43.37 14.89
N GLU A 18 28.08 42.59 14.44
CA GLU A 18 27.23 42.90 13.29
C GLU A 18 25.81 43.26 13.75
N GLU A 19 25.12 44.12 13.00
CA GLU A 19 23.71 44.45 13.25
C GLU A 19 22.79 43.48 12.50
N VAL A 20 21.94 42.76 13.23
CA VAL A 20 20.95 41.84 12.62
C VAL A 20 19.74 42.65 12.14
N ILE A 21 19.69 42.94 10.84
CA ILE A 21 18.64 43.77 10.22
C ILE A 21 17.29 43.03 10.13
N SER A 22 17.30 41.73 9.84
CA SER A 22 16.07 40.93 9.71
C SER A 22 16.34 39.43 9.79
N THR A 23 15.38 38.67 10.30
CA THR A 23 15.37 37.19 10.31
C THR A 23 14.12 36.69 9.62
N VAL A 24 14.25 35.73 8.70
CA VAL A 24 13.13 35.20 7.91
C VAL A 24 13.20 33.67 7.87
N PRO A 25 12.20 32.95 8.41
CA PRO A 25 12.06 31.52 8.20
C PRO A 25 11.75 31.20 6.74
N PHE A 26 12.41 30.19 6.18
CA PHE A 26 12.17 29.73 4.82
C PHE A 26 12.37 28.21 4.69
N ARG A 27 11.74 27.62 3.68
CA ARG A 27 11.86 26.20 3.35
C ARG A 27 12.13 26.02 1.88
N VAL A 28 13.12 25.18 1.60
CA VAL A 28 13.54 24.82 0.24
C VAL A 28 13.04 23.40 -0.04
N THR A 29 12.33 23.22 -1.15
CA THR A 29 12.03 21.91 -1.71
C THR A 29 12.88 21.72 -2.95
N ARG A 30 13.58 20.60 -3.03
CA ARG A 30 14.41 20.23 -4.18
C ARG A 30 13.83 19.05 -4.92
N ASN A 31 14.17 18.95 -6.20
CA ASN A 31 13.81 17.78 -6.98
C ASN A 31 14.53 16.53 -6.44
N ALA A 32 13.78 15.46 -6.20
CA ALA A 32 14.33 14.18 -5.78
C ALA A 32 14.52 13.19 -6.94
N ASP A 33 14.08 13.55 -8.16
CA ASP A 33 14.21 12.76 -9.39
C ASP A 33 15.58 13.01 -10.05
N LEU A 34 16.62 12.42 -9.47
CA LEU A 34 17.88 12.16 -10.17
C LEU A 34 17.74 10.75 -10.74
N SER A 35 17.64 10.61 -12.06
CA SER A 35 17.56 9.31 -12.70
C SER A 35 18.95 8.71 -12.83
N VAL A 36 19.13 7.49 -12.33
CA VAL A 36 20.31 6.65 -12.63
C VAL A 36 20.20 6.20 -14.09
N SER A 37 21.24 6.42 -14.89
CA SER A 37 21.32 5.91 -16.26
C SER A 37 21.57 4.40 -16.20
N GLU A 38 20.63 3.58 -16.66
CA GLU A 38 20.76 2.11 -16.70
C GLU A 38 21.57 1.60 -17.90
N GLU A 39 22.23 2.49 -18.64
CA GLU A 39 22.83 2.14 -19.93
C GLU A 39 24.17 1.40 -19.81
N ASP A 40 24.98 1.56 -18.74
CA ASP A 40 26.36 1.02 -18.74
C ASP A 40 26.92 0.45 -17.40
N GLY A 41 26.14 0.32 -16.32
CA GLY A 41 26.66 -0.10 -15.00
C GLY A 41 26.50 -1.59 -14.64
N ALA A 42 27.60 -2.24 -14.23
CA ALA A 42 27.58 -3.59 -13.66
C ALA A 42 27.18 -3.63 -12.17
N ASP A 43 27.07 -2.48 -11.50
CA ASP A 43 26.80 -2.37 -10.06
C ASP A 43 25.77 -1.26 -9.75
N LEU A 44 24.48 -1.64 -9.77
CA LEU A 44 23.36 -0.75 -9.43
C LEU A 44 23.47 -0.19 -8.00
N LEU A 45 24.11 -0.92 -7.09
CA LEU A 45 24.23 -0.52 -5.69
C LEU A 45 25.22 0.64 -5.56
N ALA A 46 26.39 0.55 -6.21
CA ALA A 46 27.37 1.62 -6.26
C ALA A 46 26.81 2.90 -6.90
N GLU A 47 26.11 2.78 -8.04
CA GLU A 47 25.49 3.94 -8.70
C GLU A 47 24.44 4.64 -7.83
N MET A 48 23.71 3.87 -7.01
CA MET A 48 22.74 4.41 -6.09
C MET A 48 23.36 5.14 -4.89
N GLU A 49 24.52 4.70 -4.42
CA GLU A 49 25.29 5.43 -3.41
C GLU A 49 25.73 6.80 -3.95
N ASP A 50 26.25 6.85 -5.19
CA ASP A 50 26.64 8.12 -5.83
C ASP A 50 25.45 9.08 -5.97
N VAL A 51 24.29 8.58 -6.39
CA VAL A 51 23.07 9.41 -6.56
C VAL A 51 22.59 10.02 -5.24
N LEU A 52 22.76 9.30 -4.13
CA LEU A 52 22.41 9.82 -2.81
C LEU A 52 23.27 11.02 -2.41
N ASP A 53 24.54 11.03 -2.80
CA ASP A 53 25.43 12.17 -2.57
C ASP A 53 25.11 13.34 -3.51
N TYR A 54 24.87 13.09 -4.80
CA TYR A 54 24.45 14.15 -5.75
C TYR A 54 23.08 14.76 -5.41
N ARG A 55 22.19 14.04 -4.71
CA ARG A 55 20.87 14.57 -4.31
C ARG A 55 20.98 15.78 -3.38
N LYS A 56 22.08 15.93 -2.63
CA LYS A 56 22.34 17.11 -1.80
C LYS A 56 22.50 18.39 -2.65
N ASP A 57 22.89 18.24 -3.92
CA ASP A 57 23.13 19.33 -4.87
C ASP A 57 22.02 19.48 -5.93
N SER A 58 20.89 18.79 -5.78
CA SER A 58 19.81 18.83 -6.77
C SER A 58 19.11 20.20 -6.85
N PHE A 59 18.52 20.50 -8.01
CA PHE A 59 17.88 21.78 -8.27
C PHE A 59 16.72 22.07 -7.30
N CYS A 60 16.67 23.31 -6.80
CA CYS A 60 15.53 23.81 -6.07
C CYS A 60 14.31 23.93 -6.99
N THR A 61 13.16 23.46 -6.52
CA THR A 61 11.89 23.53 -7.26
C THR A 61 10.84 24.36 -6.56
N ARG A 62 10.99 24.62 -5.26
CA ARG A 62 10.08 25.48 -4.50
C ARG A 62 10.81 26.17 -3.36
N LEU A 63 10.51 27.44 -3.17
CA LEU A 63 10.90 28.21 -2.00
C LEU A 63 9.64 28.72 -1.29
N GLU A 64 9.45 28.29 -0.05
CA GLU A 64 8.41 28.81 0.84
C GLU A 64 9.05 29.82 1.80
N LEU A 65 8.47 31.00 1.91
CA LEU A 65 8.96 32.11 2.72
C LEU A 65 7.88 32.57 3.69
N SER A 66 8.27 32.94 4.91
CA SER A 66 7.38 33.70 5.78
C SER A 66 6.97 35.04 5.14
N ASP A 67 5.74 35.49 5.41
CA ASP A 67 5.23 36.80 5.00
C ASP A 67 5.98 38.01 5.58
N GLN A 68 6.87 37.79 6.54
CA GLN A 68 7.78 38.80 7.08
C GLN A 68 9.02 39.05 6.20
N VAL A 69 9.15 38.34 5.06
CA VAL A 69 10.31 38.46 4.16
C VAL A 69 10.43 39.85 3.53
N THR A 70 11.63 40.42 3.56
CA THR A 70 11.92 41.66 2.82
C THR A 70 12.15 41.36 1.35
N ARG A 71 11.85 42.32 0.47
CA ARG A 71 12.09 42.17 -0.98
C ARG A 71 13.56 41.86 -1.30
N ALA A 72 14.48 42.52 -0.58
CA ALA A 72 15.92 42.27 -0.74
C ALA A 72 16.31 40.82 -0.40
N MET A 73 15.78 40.27 0.70
CA MET A 73 16.03 38.87 1.08
C MET A 73 15.40 37.89 0.09
N MET A 74 14.19 38.18 -0.39
CA MET A 74 13.52 37.37 -1.42
C MET A 74 14.34 37.34 -2.72
N ASP A 75 14.78 38.50 -3.21
CA ASP A 75 15.59 38.61 -4.43
C ASP A 75 16.95 37.90 -4.27
N PHE A 76 17.56 38.01 -3.09
CA PHE A 76 18.79 37.29 -2.74
C PHE A 76 18.58 35.77 -2.79
N LEU A 77 17.60 35.23 -2.07
CA LEU A 77 17.33 33.79 -2.03
C LEU A 77 16.91 33.24 -3.39
N LYS A 78 16.09 33.99 -4.14
CA LYS A 78 15.70 33.66 -5.51
C LYS A 78 16.92 33.50 -6.43
N THR A 79 17.84 34.46 -6.37
CA THR A 79 19.06 34.44 -7.19
C THR A 79 19.99 33.30 -6.77
N LEU A 80 20.19 33.13 -5.46
CA LEU A 80 21.03 32.08 -4.89
C LEU A 80 20.53 30.68 -5.29
N LEU A 81 19.22 30.45 -5.22
CA LEU A 81 18.58 29.16 -5.51
C LEU A 81 18.21 28.98 -6.99
N ARG A 82 18.47 29.99 -7.84
CA ARG A 82 18.17 30.00 -9.28
C ARG A 82 16.70 29.71 -9.59
N LEU A 83 15.80 30.35 -8.86
CA LEU A 83 14.35 30.14 -8.97
C LEU A 83 13.64 31.20 -9.81
N GLY A 84 12.53 30.80 -10.44
CA GLY A 84 11.58 31.73 -11.04
C GLY A 84 10.57 32.24 -10.02
N GLU A 85 9.86 33.32 -10.36
CA GLU A 85 8.78 33.87 -9.51
C GLU A 85 7.68 32.84 -9.18
N ARG A 86 7.41 31.92 -10.11
CA ARG A 86 6.36 30.90 -9.95
C ARG A 86 6.72 29.82 -8.93
N ASP A 87 7.99 29.72 -8.58
CA ASP A 87 8.51 28.71 -7.64
C ASP A 87 8.54 29.24 -6.21
N ILE A 88 8.22 30.54 -6.01
CA ILE A 88 8.27 31.23 -4.72
C ILE A 88 6.86 31.36 -4.15
N TYR A 89 6.70 30.93 -2.91
CA TYR A 89 5.45 30.93 -2.18
C TYR A 89 5.65 31.68 -0.87
N VAL A 90 5.10 32.89 -0.79
CA VAL A 90 5.02 33.62 0.47
C VAL A 90 3.81 33.12 1.23
N VAL A 91 4.04 32.50 2.38
CA VAL A 91 3.00 31.87 3.19
C VAL A 91 2.71 32.70 4.44
N PRO A 92 1.43 33.00 4.73
CA PRO A 92 1.06 33.63 5.98
C PRO A 92 1.19 32.60 7.12
N GLY A 93 1.98 32.93 8.14
CA GLY A 93 2.19 32.08 9.31
C GLY A 93 3.36 31.09 9.21
N ILE A 94 3.15 29.87 9.69
CA ILE A 94 4.23 28.88 9.92
C ILE A 94 4.69 28.26 8.60
N VAL A 95 5.97 28.45 8.28
CA VAL A 95 6.62 27.72 7.19
C VAL A 95 6.78 26.26 7.62
N GLY A 96 6.42 25.31 6.75
CA GLY A 96 6.61 23.90 7.06
C GLY A 96 5.62 23.31 8.06
N MET A 97 4.33 23.61 7.91
CA MET A 97 3.23 23.08 8.74
C MET A 97 3.21 21.55 8.95
N SER A 98 3.94 20.76 8.15
CA SER A 98 4.17 19.33 8.41
C SER A 98 4.70 19.05 9.81
N ASP A 99 5.48 19.98 10.36
CA ASP A 99 6.22 19.79 11.60
C ASP A 99 5.30 19.89 12.83
N LEU A 100 4.10 20.47 12.66
CA LEU A 100 3.04 20.47 13.68
C LEU A 100 2.57 19.05 14.04
N MET A 101 2.85 18.04 13.22
CA MET A 101 2.58 16.65 13.58
C MET A 101 3.30 16.23 14.87
N GLN A 102 4.44 16.83 15.19
CA GLN A 102 5.18 16.56 16.43
C GLN A 102 4.39 16.96 17.69
N ILE A 103 3.43 17.88 17.57
CA ILE A 103 2.55 18.26 18.69
C ILE A 103 1.71 17.08 19.16
N ALA A 104 1.32 16.19 18.23
CA ALA A 104 0.54 14.99 18.57
C ALA A 104 1.35 13.97 19.40
N ASP A 105 2.68 14.06 19.40
CA ASP A 105 3.57 13.16 20.14
C ASP A 105 3.91 13.69 21.55
N ILE A 106 3.40 14.87 21.94
CA ILE A 106 3.65 15.47 23.26
C ILE A 106 2.80 14.75 24.32
N SER A 107 3.47 14.20 25.34
CA SER A 107 2.84 13.53 26.47
C SER A 107 1.97 14.46 27.33
N GLY A 108 0.89 13.93 27.92
CA GLY A 108 0.02 14.65 28.86
C GLY A 108 -1.19 15.35 28.21
N PHE A 109 -1.41 15.10 26.91
CA PHE A 109 -2.50 15.69 26.12
C PHE A 109 -3.42 14.63 25.50
N ASP A 110 -3.45 13.43 26.07
CA ASP A 110 -4.19 12.27 25.55
C ASP A 110 -5.69 12.55 25.35
N GLN A 111 -6.27 13.46 26.14
CA GLN A 111 -7.67 13.90 26.03
C GLN A 111 -8.01 14.61 24.70
N TYR A 112 -7.00 15.12 23.99
CA TYR A 112 -7.17 15.76 22.69
C TYR A 112 -6.88 14.81 21.52
N LEU A 113 -6.39 13.59 21.81
CA LEU A 113 -6.12 12.57 20.81
C LEU A 113 -7.33 11.66 20.60
N TYR A 114 -7.37 10.98 19.45
CA TYR A 114 -8.34 9.91 19.26
C TYR A 114 -8.06 8.77 20.24
N PRO A 115 -9.11 8.17 20.86
CA PRO A 115 -8.94 6.94 21.60
C PRO A 115 -8.22 5.88 20.75
N PRO A 116 -7.21 5.18 21.29
CA PRO A 116 -6.49 4.18 20.53
C PRO A 116 -7.45 3.08 20.08
N TRP A 117 -7.32 2.67 18.82
CA TRP A 117 -7.94 1.45 18.33
C TRP A 117 -6.85 0.40 18.24
N SER A 118 -6.97 -0.65 19.03
CA SER A 118 -6.06 -1.79 18.99
C SER A 118 -6.48 -2.74 17.88
N SER A 119 -5.50 -3.28 17.15
CA SER A 119 -5.73 -4.40 16.26
C SER A 119 -6.22 -5.61 17.04
N CYS A 120 -7.13 -6.38 16.45
CA CYS A 120 -7.68 -7.58 17.05
C CYS A 120 -7.06 -8.84 16.43
N GLU A 121 -6.94 -9.90 17.22
CA GLU A 121 -6.62 -11.23 16.70
C GLU A 121 -7.76 -11.74 15.83
N ASN A 122 -7.42 -12.36 14.70
CA ASN A 122 -8.42 -12.96 13.83
C ASN A 122 -8.81 -14.35 14.38
N PRO A 123 -10.12 -14.64 14.58
CA PRO A 123 -10.59 -15.92 15.12
C PRO A 123 -10.21 -17.17 14.34
N LEU A 124 -9.75 -17.04 13.10
CA LEU A 124 -9.28 -18.14 12.26
C LEU A 124 -7.90 -18.67 12.70
N PHE A 125 -7.22 -17.99 13.61
CA PHE A 125 -5.97 -18.47 14.20
C PHE A 125 -6.22 -18.93 15.63
N GLU A 126 -6.23 -20.25 15.85
CA GLU A 126 -6.40 -20.77 17.20
C GLU A 126 -5.09 -20.65 18.02
N PRO A 127 -5.18 -20.39 19.34
CA PRO A 127 -4.00 -20.34 20.19
C PRO A 127 -3.25 -21.69 20.18
N GLY A 128 -1.95 -21.66 19.85
CA GLY A 128 -1.11 -22.86 19.81
C GLY A 128 -1.18 -23.65 18.50
N GLU A 129 -2.08 -23.28 17.58
CA GLU A 129 -2.15 -23.85 16.23
C GLU A 129 -1.02 -23.30 15.35
N SER A 130 -0.39 -24.19 14.57
CA SER A 130 0.61 -23.76 13.57
C SER A 130 -0.05 -22.90 12.49
N ILE A 131 0.64 -21.85 12.07
CA ILE A 131 0.21 -21.00 10.96
C ILE A 131 -0.03 -21.77 9.65
N PHE A 132 0.73 -22.84 9.41
CA PHE A 132 0.57 -23.69 8.22
C PHE A 132 -0.72 -24.51 8.28
N GLU A 133 -1.13 -24.95 9.47
CA GLU A 133 -2.38 -25.67 9.67
C GLU A 133 -3.59 -24.76 9.46
N ALA A 134 -3.55 -23.56 10.03
CA ALA A 134 -4.61 -22.56 9.84
C ALA A 134 -4.84 -22.23 8.35
N ILE A 135 -3.75 -21.98 7.59
CA ILE A 135 -3.84 -21.69 6.15
C ILE A 135 -4.28 -22.92 5.34
N ARG A 136 -3.95 -24.13 5.80
CA ARG A 136 -4.33 -25.38 5.14
C ARG A 136 -5.82 -25.69 5.31
N LEU A 137 -6.38 -25.34 6.47
CA LEU A 137 -7.79 -25.56 6.77
C LEU A 137 -8.70 -24.70 5.87
N GLN A 138 -8.33 -23.44 5.69
CA GLN A 138 -9.02 -22.52 4.79
C GLN A 138 -8.13 -21.33 4.41
N ASP A 139 -8.45 -20.70 3.29
CA ASP A 139 -7.86 -19.43 2.91
C ASP A 139 -8.25 -18.32 3.91
N ILE A 140 -7.33 -17.39 4.17
CA ILE A 140 -7.50 -16.36 5.21
C ILE A 140 -7.31 -14.97 4.60
N LEU A 141 -8.30 -14.09 4.82
CA LEU A 141 -8.23 -12.67 4.44
C LEU A 141 -8.28 -11.77 5.68
N LEU A 142 -7.19 -11.03 5.90
CA LEU A 142 -7.04 -10.06 6.98
C LEU A 142 -7.21 -8.64 6.46
N HIS A 143 -7.80 -7.78 7.27
CA HIS A 143 -8.06 -6.38 7.01
C HIS A 143 -7.37 -5.52 8.08
N HIS A 144 -6.19 -5.02 7.73
CA HIS A 144 -5.42 -4.10 8.56
C HIS A 144 -6.04 -2.70 8.52
N PRO A 145 -5.83 -1.85 9.54
CA PRO A 145 -5.18 -2.16 10.82
C PRO A 145 -6.12 -2.82 11.84
N TYR A 146 -7.38 -3.12 11.46
CA TYR A 146 -8.40 -3.66 12.36
C TYR A 146 -8.02 -5.04 12.90
N GLU A 147 -7.36 -5.84 12.06
CA GLU A 147 -6.80 -7.13 12.43
C GLU A 147 -5.28 -7.08 12.47
N SER A 148 -4.70 -7.86 13.39
CA SER A 148 -3.26 -7.89 13.63
C SER A 148 -2.47 -8.28 12.39
N PHE A 149 -1.29 -7.68 12.25
CA PHE A 149 -0.28 -8.03 11.24
C PHE A 149 0.55 -9.26 11.67
N ASP A 150 0.45 -9.66 12.94
CA ASP A 150 1.25 -10.70 13.55
C ASP A 150 1.18 -12.08 12.85
N PRO A 151 0.05 -12.53 12.27
CA PRO A 151 0.02 -13.82 11.57
C PRO A 151 1.04 -13.93 10.44
N LEU A 152 1.37 -12.83 9.77
CA LEU A 152 2.40 -12.82 8.73
C LEU A 152 3.81 -12.94 9.31
N LEU A 153 4.07 -12.27 10.44
CA LEU A 153 5.33 -12.45 11.17
C LEU A 153 5.43 -13.88 11.71
N ARG A 154 4.32 -14.44 12.17
CA ARG A 154 4.22 -15.83 12.64
C ARG A 154 4.54 -16.80 11.50
N LEU A 155 4.00 -16.59 10.30
CA LEU A 155 4.35 -17.35 9.10
C LEU A 155 5.86 -17.38 8.86
N LEU A 156 6.53 -16.22 8.88
CA LEU A 156 7.97 -16.15 8.65
C LEU A 156 8.79 -16.76 9.79
N ASN A 157 8.40 -16.54 11.04
CA ASN A 157 9.11 -17.08 12.19
C ASN A 157 8.96 -18.61 12.30
N GLU A 158 7.74 -19.15 12.15
CA GLU A 158 7.53 -20.60 12.08
C GLU A 158 8.28 -21.18 10.87
N ALA A 159 8.22 -20.52 9.71
CA ALA A 159 8.98 -20.93 8.53
C ALA A 159 10.50 -20.87 8.71
N ALA A 160 11.02 -20.01 9.58
CA ALA A 160 12.45 -19.94 9.85
C ALA A 160 12.94 -21.11 10.72
N GLU A 161 12.09 -21.66 11.59
CA GLU A 161 12.42 -22.77 12.50
C GLU A 161 12.10 -24.15 11.92
N ASP A 162 11.05 -24.26 11.10
CA ASP A 162 10.56 -25.54 10.59
C ASP A 162 11.62 -26.24 9.71
N ARG A 163 11.91 -27.51 9.99
CA ARG A 163 12.88 -28.34 9.25
C ARG A 163 12.37 -28.75 7.88
N ASP A 164 11.06 -28.80 7.69
CA ASP A 164 10.43 -29.18 6.43
C ASP A 164 10.29 -27.99 5.47
N VAL A 165 10.49 -26.76 5.95
CA VAL A 165 10.58 -25.59 5.07
C VAL A 165 11.92 -25.59 4.33
N VAL A 166 11.84 -25.60 3.00
CA VAL A 166 13.02 -25.67 2.12
C VAL A 166 13.40 -24.33 1.53
N ALA A 167 12.42 -23.44 1.31
CA ALA A 167 12.67 -22.15 0.68
C ALA A 167 11.66 -21.09 1.12
N ILE A 168 12.13 -19.84 1.19
CA ILE A 168 11.31 -18.65 1.39
C ILE A 168 11.64 -17.64 0.29
N LYS A 169 10.62 -17.15 -0.39
CA LYS A 169 10.76 -16.14 -1.46
C LYS A 169 9.89 -14.94 -1.15
N GLN A 170 10.44 -13.74 -1.10
CA GLN A 170 9.69 -12.56 -0.70
C GLN A 170 10.10 -11.28 -1.44
N THR A 171 9.12 -10.41 -1.72
CA THR A 171 9.38 -9.06 -2.21
C THR A 171 9.42 -8.04 -1.06
N LEU A 172 10.40 -7.14 -1.08
CA LEU A 172 10.58 -6.05 -0.11
C LEU A 172 10.69 -4.70 -0.85
N TYR A 173 9.63 -3.90 -0.77
CA TYR A 173 9.60 -2.56 -1.36
C TYR A 173 10.09 -1.48 -0.38
N ARG A 174 9.79 -1.62 0.93
CA ARG A 174 10.15 -0.72 2.03
C ARG A 174 10.15 -1.46 3.36
N THR A 175 11.26 -1.47 4.09
CA THR A 175 11.38 -2.09 5.43
C THR A 175 11.59 -1.02 6.51
N SER A 176 11.18 -1.25 7.76
CA SER A 176 11.51 -0.35 8.87
C SER A 176 12.97 -0.54 9.35
N ARG A 177 13.51 0.42 10.12
CA ARG A 177 14.89 0.35 10.65
C ARG A 177 15.17 -0.90 11.51
N ASN A 178 14.14 -1.45 12.16
CA ASN A 178 14.22 -2.68 12.94
C ASN A 178 13.16 -3.69 12.46
N SER A 179 13.14 -3.97 11.15
CA SER A 179 12.11 -4.82 10.54
C SER A 179 12.15 -6.27 11.10
N PRO A 180 11.09 -6.74 11.78
CA PRO A 180 11.01 -8.14 12.22
C PRO A 180 10.99 -9.12 11.05
N VAL A 181 10.42 -8.70 9.91
CA VAL A 181 10.40 -9.46 8.65
C VAL A 181 11.83 -9.76 8.18
N VAL A 182 12.70 -8.75 8.11
CA VAL A 182 14.09 -8.96 7.65
C VAL A 182 14.85 -9.88 8.61
N LYS A 183 14.66 -9.70 9.92
CA LYS A 183 15.27 -10.58 10.93
C LYS A 183 14.83 -12.04 10.79
N ALA A 184 13.54 -12.29 10.53
CA ALA A 184 13.03 -13.63 10.32
C ALA A 184 13.61 -14.28 9.05
N LEU A 185 13.76 -13.51 7.96
CA LEU A 185 14.37 -13.97 6.72
C LEU A 185 15.86 -14.31 6.89
N MET A 186 16.63 -13.46 7.58
CA MET A 186 18.03 -13.74 7.91
C MET A 186 18.16 -15.02 8.75
N LYS A 187 17.33 -15.16 9.79
CA LYS A 187 17.29 -16.36 10.63
C LYS A 187 16.97 -17.63 9.83
N ALA A 188 16.04 -17.54 8.89
CA ALA A 188 15.71 -18.67 8.01
C ALA A 188 16.91 -19.10 7.15
N ALA A 189 17.66 -18.14 6.60
CA ALA A 189 18.87 -18.42 5.82
C ALA A 189 19.98 -19.03 6.69
N GLU A 190 20.20 -18.50 7.88
CA GLU A 190 21.14 -19.05 8.88
C GLU A 190 20.77 -20.48 9.29
N ASN A 191 19.48 -20.80 9.33
CA ASN A 191 18.94 -22.14 9.55
C ASN A 191 18.97 -23.04 8.29
N GLY A 192 19.70 -22.65 7.24
CA GLY A 192 19.98 -23.45 6.05
C GLY A 192 18.87 -23.47 4.99
N LYS A 193 17.88 -22.57 5.08
CA LYS A 193 16.78 -22.48 4.12
C LYS A 193 17.22 -21.66 2.91
N ASN A 194 16.72 -22.00 1.72
CA ASN A 194 16.97 -21.18 0.54
C ASN A 194 16.08 -19.92 0.58
N VAL A 195 16.65 -18.80 1.01
CA VAL A 195 15.92 -17.53 1.11
C VAL A 195 16.29 -16.64 -0.07
N THR A 196 15.31 -16.27 -0.90
CA THR A 196 15.48 -15.30 -1.99
C THR A 196 14.63 -14.07 -1.74
N VAL A 197 15.22 -12.88 -1.81
CA VAL A 197 14.53 -11.62 -1.55
C VAL A 197 14.74 -10.65 -2.70
N ILE A 198 13.65 -10.07 -3.20
CA ILE A 198 13.74 -8.95 -4.16
C ILE A 198 13.63 -7.65 -3.38
N VAL A 199 14.66 -6.82 -3.43
CA VAL A 199 14.70 -5.51 -2.77
C VAL A 199 14.57 -4.42 -3.84
N GLU A 200 13.56 -3.56 -3.69
CA GLU A 200 13.46 -2.34 -4.50
C GLU A 200 14.40 -1.27 -3.93
N LEU A 201 15.57 -1.10 -4.54
CA LEU A 201 16.50 -0.06 -4.12
C LEU A 201 15.99 1.34 -4.51
N LYS A 202 15.25 1.51 -5.62
CA LYS A 202 14.76 2.82 -6.10
C LYS A 202 13.54 3.35 -5.33
N ALA A 203 13.30 2.83 -4.13
CA ALA A 203 12.30 3.32 -3.20
C ALA A 203 12.73 4.69 -2.66
N ARG A 204 12.09 5.75 -3.14
CA ARG A 204 12.43 7.14 -2.78
C ARG A 204 12.47 7.35 -1.27
N PHE A 205 13.56 7.94 -0.80
CA PHE A 205 13.89 8.30 0.59
C PHE A 205 14.23 7.14 1.53
N ASP A 206 14.20 5.90 1.04
CA ASP A 206 14.55 4.70 1.79
C ASP A 206 15.80 4.01 1.23
N GLU A 207 16.45 4.60 0.22
CA GLU A 207 17.50 3.95 -0.58
C GLU A 207 18.70 3.51 0.28
N ALA A 208 19.27 4.42 1.09
CA ALA A 208 20.40 4.12 1.97
C ALA A 208 20.11 2.96 2.95
N ARG A 209 18.87 2.92 3.46
CA ARG A 209 18.43 1.89 4.40
C ARG A 209 18.23 0.54 3.69
N ASN A 210 17.67 0.56 2.48
CA ASN A 210 17.49 -0.66 1.70
C ASN A 210 18.85 -1.25 1.28
N ILE A 211 19.86 -0.42 1.02
CA ILE A 211 21.25 -0.83 0.76
C ILE A 211 21.86 -1.49 2.00
N GLU A 212 21.73 -0.89 3.18
CA GLU A 212 22.24 -1.47 4.43
C GLU A 212 21.60 -2.83 4.72
N TRP A 213 20.27 -2.94 4.58
CA TRP A 213 19.56 -4.20 4.77
C TRP A 213 19.96 -5.27 3.75
N ALA A 214 20.15 -4.89 2.49
CA ALA A 214 20.61 -5.82 1.46
C ALA A 214 21.96 -6.45 1.85
N ARG A 215 22.93 -5.62 2.26
CA ARG A 215 24.24 -6.10 2.73
C ARG A 215 24.13 -7.05 3.92
N GLN A 216 23.30 -6.71 4.92
CA GLN A 216 23.09 -7.57 6.09
C GLN A 216 22.44 -8.91 5.71
N MET A 217 21.43 -8.89 4.84
CA MET A 217 20.77 -10.10 4.36
C MET A 217 21.74 -11.01 3.57
N GLU A 218 22.53 -10.44 2.67
CA GLU A 218 23.55 -11.19 1.92
C GLU A 218 24.57 -11.84 2.85
N TYR A 219 25.02 -11.13 3.90
CA TYR A 219 25.95 -11.68 4.89
C TYR A 219 25.39 -12.88 5.66
N SER A 220 24.08 -12.89 5.94
CA SER A 220 23.37 -14.03 6.57
C SER A 220 23.01 -15.15 5.57
N GLY A 221 23.43 -15.06 4.31
CA GLY A 221 23.22 -16.10 3.29
C GLY A 221 21.90 -15.99 2.52
N VAL A 222 21.18 -14.86 2.64
CA VAL A 222 20.00 -14.58 1.80
C VAL A 222 20.45 -14.19 0.40
N GLN A 223 19.82 -14.78 -0.62
CA GLN A 223 20.01 -14.36 -2.00
C GLN A 223 19.21 -13.07 -2.27
N VAL A 224 19.89 -11.92 -2.26
CA VAL A 224 19.27 -10.63 -2.54
C VAL A 224 19.32 -10.32 -4.04
N ILE A 225 18.20 -9.86 -4.58
CA ILE A 225 18.03 -9.48 -5.99
C ILE A 225 17.53 -8.03 -6.04
N TYR A 226 18.24 -7.19 -6.78
CA TYR A 226 17.95 -5.75 -6.85
C TYR A 226 16.95 -5.43 -7.96
N GLY A 227 15.66 -5.48 -7.60
CA GLY A 227 14.56 -5.13 -8.51
C GLY A 227 14.54 -5.90 -9.83
N VAL A 228 13.85 -5.33 -10.82
CA VAL A 228 13.82 -5.82 -12.21
C VAL A 228 14.30 -4.68 -13.10
N ARG A 229 15.20 -4.95 -14.06
CA ARG A 229 15.76 -3.89 -14.93
C ARG A 229 14.65 -3.08 -15.62
N GLY A 230 14.74 -1.75 -15.56
CA GLY A 230 13.76 -0.83 -16.14
C GLY A 230 12.39 -0.75 -15.43
N LEU A 231 12.13 -1.56 -14.40
CA LEU A 231 10.83 -1.64 -13.72
C LEU A 231 10.96 -1.47 -12.21
N LYS A 232 9.90 -0.93 -11.58
CA LYS A 232 9.82 -0.91 -10.12
C LYS A 232 8.97 -2.05 -9.58
N THR A 233 9.50 -2.82 -8.63
CA THR A 233 8.79 -3.96 -8.03
C THR A 233 7.90 -3.48 -6.91
N HIS A 234 6.57 -3.47 -7.12
CA HIS A 234 5.60 -3.00 -6.14
C HIS A 234 4.60 -4.09 -5.72
N ALA A 235 4.65 -5.27 -6.32
CA ALA A 235 3.95 -6.46 -5.84
C ALA A 235 4.40 -6.87 -4.42
N LYS A 236 3.47 -7.39 -3.61
CA LYS A 236 3.76 -7.95 -2.28
C LYS A 236 3.36 -9.39 -2.23
N ALA A 237 4.37 -10.24 -2.30
CA ALA A 237 4.21 -11.67 -2.22
C ALA A 237 5.28 -12.24 -1.28
N CYS A 238 4.86 -13.21 -0.46
CA CYS A 238 5.73 -14.05 0.35
C CYS A 238 5.31 -15.49 0.10
N ILE A 239 6.27 -16.34 -0.27
CA ILE A 239 6.05 -17.73 -0.66
C ILE A 239 6.95 -18.58 0.24
N VAL A 240 6.34 -19.44 1.03
CA VAL A 240 7.03 -20.45 1.83
C VAL A 240 6.80 -21.81 1.17
N VAL A 241 7.89 -22.49 0.80
CA VAL A 241 7.86 -23.83 0.24
C VAL A 241 8.20 -24.82 1.34
N ARG A 242 7.24 -25.69 1.67
CA ARG A 242 7.32 -26.66 2.75
C ARG A 242 7.16 -28.08 2.20
N ARG A 243 7.92 -29.03 2.74
CA ARG A 243 7.82 -30.45 2.44
C ARG A 243 6.65 -31.01 3.25
N GLU A 244 5.64 -31.52 2.57
CA GLU A 244 4.47 -32.17 3.17
C GLU A 244 4.43 -33.65 2.77
N PRO A 245 3.61 -34.50 3.43
CA PRO A 245 3.49 -35.92 3.07
C PRO A 245 3.14 -36.18 1.60
N GLN A 246 2.41 -35.26 0.94
CA GLN A 246 2.03 -35.37 -0.48
C GLN A 246 3.01 -34.69 -1.45
N GLY A 247 4.11 -34.13 -0.96
CA GLY A 247 5.11 -33.42 -1.75
C GLY A 247 5.30 -31.97 -1.31
N PHE A 248 5.80 -31.12 -2.20
CA PHE A 248 6.04 -29.72 -1.86
C PHE A 248 4.73 -28.92 -1.90
N GLN A 249 4.37 -28.36 -0.75
CA GLN A 249 3.28 -27.41 -0.61
C GLN A 249 3.83 -25.98 -0.60
N ARG A 250 3.06 -25.07 -1.17
CA ARG A 250 3.37 -23.64 -1.20
C ARG A 250 2.34 -22.92 -0.36
N TYR A 251 2.82 -22.22 0.66
CA TYR A 251 2.03 -21.30 1.46
C TYR A 251 2.35 -19.89 0.99
N VAL A 252 1.34 -19.19 0.50
CA VAL A 252 1.51 -17.90 -0.16
C VAL A 252 0.73 -16.85 0.59
N HIS A 253 1.39 -15.72 0.82
CA HIS A 253 0.77 -14.48 1.23
C HIS A 253 0.84 -13.47 0.09
N PHE A 254 -0.31 -12.90 -0.28
CA PHE A 254 -0.42 -11.73 -1.15
C PHE A 254 -0.89 -10.51 -0.36
N GLY A 255 -0.23 -9.38 -0.57
CA GLY A 255 -0.55 -8.12 0.09
C GLY A 255 -0.95 -7.02 -0.89
N THR A 256 -1.91 -6.20 -0.47
CA THR A 256 -2.13 -4.89 -1.11
C THR A 256 -1.12 -3.85 -0.58
N GLY A 257 -0.76 -3.94 0.71
CA GLY A 257 0.20 -3.09 1.43
C GLY A 257 1.62 -3.64 1.50
N ASN A 258 2.58 -2.81 1.91
CA ASN A 258 3.99 -3.22 2.11
C ASN A 258 4.17 -4.05 3.38
N TYR A 259 5.27 -4.80 3.46
CA TYR A 259 5.72 -5.55 4.65
C TYR A 259 6.32 -4.64 5.74
N ASN A 260 5.56 -3.63 6.18
CA ASN A 260 6.00 -2.67 7.20
C ASN A 260 4.94 -2.54 8.31
N GLU A 261 5.31 -3.00 9.50
CA GLU A 261 4.47 -3.03 10.70
C GLU A 261 3.99 -1.62 11.12
N LEU A 262 4.80 -0.58 10.91
CA LEU A 262 4.41 0.79 11.24
C LEU A 262 3.25 1.22 10.34
N THR A 263 3.39 1.07 9.01
CA THR A 263 2.31 1.42 8.08
C THR A 263 1.07 0.56 8.28
N ALA A 264 1.23 -0.71 8.67
CA ALA A 264 0.11 -1.60 8.96
C ALA A 264 -0.78 -1.12 10.12
N LYS A 265 -0.33 -0.15 10.94
CA LYS A 265 -1.12 0.45 12.04
C LYS A 265 -2.00 1.63 11.60
N PHE A 266 -1.72 2.22 10.43
CA PHE A 266 -2.46 3.40 9.96
C PHE A 266 -2.93 3.32 8.50
N TYR A 267 -2.52 2.32 7.73
CA TYR A 267 -3.01 2.06 6.38
C TYR A 267 -4.04 0.94 6.43
N THR A 268 -5.15 1.10 5.69
CA THR A 268 -6.09 0.00 5.51
C THR A 268 -5.61 -0.90 4.40
N ASP A 269 -5.21 -2.12 4.70
CA ASP A 269 -4.63 -3.06 3.73
C ASP A 269 -5.25 -4.44 3.88
N ILE A 270 -5.29 -5.16 2.76
CA ILE A 270 -5.65 -6.57 2.71
C ILE A 270 -4.41 -7.44 2.63
N SER A 271 -4.38 -8.46 3.48
CA SER A 271 -3.45 -9.59 3.46
C SER A 271 -4.24 -10.87 3.20
N TYR A 272 -3.84 -11.62 2.17
CA TYR A 272 -4.51 -12.85 1.75
C TYR A 272 -3.52 -14.01 1.83
N MET A 273 -3.82 -15.01 2.65
CA MET A 273 -3.00 -16.20 2.87
C MET A 273 -3.72 -17.43 2.33
N THR A 274 -3.01 -18.25 1.55
CA THR A 274 -3.57 -19.43 0.88
C THR A 274 -2.51 -20.50 0.68
N CYS A 275 -2.94 -21.76 0.63
CA CYS A 275 -2.14 -22.87 0.11
C CYS A 275 -2.75 -23.47 -1.17
N ASN A 276 -3.61 -22.72 -1.87
CA ASN A 276 -4.19 -23.13 -3.13
C ASN A 276 -3.09 -23.46 -4.15
N ARG A 277 -3.21 -24.63 -4.78
CA ARG A 277 -2.18 -25.18 -5.66
C ARG A 277 -1.93 -24.30 -6.90
N GLU A 278 -2.97 -23.76 -7.52
CA GLU A 278 -2.84 -22.95 -8.73
C GLU A 278 -2.23 -21.58 -8.40
N LEU A 279 -2.76 -20.90 -7.38
CA LEU A 279 -2.18 -19.64 -6.91
C LEU A 279 -0.73 -19.80 -6.44
N GLY A 280 -0.42 -20.93 -5.78
CA GLY A 280 0.95 -21.27 -5.37
C GLY A 280 1.90 -21.48 -6.55
N ASN A 281 1.46 -22.19 -7.59
CA ASN A 281 2.23 -22.42 -8.80
C ASN A 281 2.45 -21.14 -9.60
N ASP A 282 1.43 -20.29 -9.68
CA ASP A 282 1.55 -18.99 -10.33
C ASP A 282 2.50 -18.07 -9.57
N ALA A 283 2.38 -17.98 -8.24
CA ALA A 283 3.25 -17.15 -7.41
C ALA A 283 4.73 -17.52 -7.56
N ILE A 284 5.06 -18.82 -7.55
CA ILE A 284 6.44 -19.27 -7.72
C ILE A 284 6.94 -19.00 -9.14
N SER A 285 6.09 -19.21 -10.15
CA SER A 285 6.44 -18.98 -11.55
C SER A 285 6.68 -17.50 -11.82
N TRP A 286 5.81 -16.64 -11.30
CA TRP A 286 5.94 -15.20 -11.32
C TRP A 286 7.24 -14.75 -10.65
N PHE A 287 7.51 -15.22 -9.43
CA PHE A 287 8.72 -14.85 -8.69
C PHE A 287 9.98 -15.26 -9.47
N ASN A 288 10.03 -16.50 -9.97
CA ASN A 288 11.18 -16.98 -10.76
C ASN A 288 11.37 -16.21 -12.06
N ALA A 289 10.28 -15.74 -12.68
CA ALA A 289 10.37 -14.98 -13.91
C ALA A 289 10.94 -13.58 -13.68
N ILE A 290 10.51 -12.89 -12.63
CA ILE A 290 11.04 -11.55 -12.30
C ILE A 290 12.48 -11.60 -11.75
N THR A 291 12.93 -12.74 -11.24
CA THR A 291 14.34 -12.97 -10.86
C THR A 291 15.22 -13.44 -12.01
N GLY A 292 14.70 -13.49 -13.25
CA GLY A 292 15.47 -13.90 -14.43
C GLY A 292 15.78 -15.41 -14.50
N SER A 293 15.11 -16.22 -13.68
CA SER A 293 15.29 -17.68 -13.66
C SER A 293 14.42 -18.41 -14.68
N SER A 294 13.41 -17.74 -15.26
CA SER A 294 12.50 -18.28 -16.28
C SER A 294 11.95 -17.16 -17.16
N GLN A 295 11.46 -17.50 -18.35
CA GLN A 295 10.57 -16.62 -19.11
C GLN A 295 9.19 -16.59 -18.48
N ILE A 296 8.48 -15.46 -18.60
CA ILE A 296 7.09 -15.32 -18.17
C ILE A 296 6.22 -16.18 -19.10
N GLN A 297 5.61 -17.22 -18.51
CA GLN A 297 4.52 -17.96 -19.13
C GLN A 297 3.19 -17.36 -18.70
N GLN A 298 2.12 -17.69 -19.43
CA GLN A 298 0.77 -17.33 -19.02
C GLN A 298 0.45 -18.03 -17.70
N PHE A 299 0.06 -17.24 -16.70
CA PHE A 299 -0.35 -17.74 -15.39
C PHE A 299 -1.77 -18.33 -15.46
N ALA A 300 -2.09 -19.24 -14.54
CA ALA A 300 -3.40 -19.91 -14.52
C ALA A 300 -4.51 -19.02 -13.93
N GLN A 301 -4.18 -18.23 -12.91
CA GLN A 301 -5.12 -17.50 -12.07
C GLN A 301 -4.69 -16.05 -11.82
N ILE A 302 -3.43 -15.79 -11.46
CA ILE A 302 -2.97 -14.42 -11.18
C ILE A 302 -2.66 -13.68 -12.49
N GLU A 303 -2.69 -12.36 -12.46
CA GLU A 303 -2.14 -11.53 -13.54
C GLU A 303 -1.07 -10.60 -13.00
N SER A 304 -0.10 -10.23 -13.85
CA SER A 304 0.98 -9.34 -13.46
C SER A 304 1.05 -8.10 -14.34
N ALA A 305 1.47 -6.97 -13.78
CA ALA A 305 1.91 -5.85 -14.60
C ALA A 305 3.42 -6.00 -14.84
N PRO A 306 3.96 -5.58 -16.00
CA PRO A 306 3.24 -4.95 -17.11
C PRO A 306 2.62 -5.93 -18.12
N ILE A 307 2.59 -7.23 -17.84
CA ILE A 307 2.21 -8.28 -18.82
C ILE A 307 0.93 -9.01 -18.39
N GLY A 308 -0.18 -8.78 -19.09
CA GLY A 308 -1.45 -9.49 -18.89
C GLY A 308 -2.45 -8.74 -18.02
N MET A 309 -2.00 -8.00 -16.99
CA MET A 309 -2.92 -7.31 -16.07
C MET A 309 -3.82 -6.30 -16.78
N ARG A 310 -3.28 -5.47 -17.69
CA ARG A 310 -4.07 -4.47 -18.40
C ARG A 310 -5.11 -5.16 -19.30
N GLU A 311 -4.69 -6.15 -20.08
CA GLU A 311 -5.59 -6.89 -20.95
C GLU A 311 -6.71 -7.56 -20.14
N LYS A 312 -6.38 -8.20 -19.02
CA LYS A 312 -7.38 -8.85 -18.16
C LYS A 312 -8.39 -7.86 -17.59
N LEU A 313 -7.93 -6.72 -17.08
CA LEU A 313 -8.84 -5.72 -16.51
C LEU A 313 -9.78 -5.13 -17.57
N LEU A 314 -9.28 -4.88 -18.78
CA LEU A 314 -10.09 -4.44 -19.91
C LEU A 314 -11.10 -5.51 -20.34
N GLU A 315 -10.69 -6.78 -20.39
CA GLU A 315 -11.57 -7.93 -20.64
C GLU A 315 -12.71 -7.98 -19.62
N MET A 316 -12.38 -7.90 -18.32
CA MET A 316 -13.39 -7.94 -17.25
C MET A 316 -14.42 -6.81 -17.38
N ILE A 317 -13.99 -5.60 -17.73
CA ILE A 317 -14.91 -4.48 -17.99
C ILE A 317 -15.75 -4.73 -19.26
N SER A 318 -15.15 -5.26 -20.32
CA SER A 318 -15.85 -5.54 -21.58
C SER A 318 -16.94 -6.59 -21.38
N VAL A 319 -16.67 -7.65 -20.63
CA VAL A 319 -17.67 -8.70 -20.35
C VAL A 319 -18.89 -8.13 -19.63
N GLU A 320 -18.70 -7.24 -18.65
CA GLU A 320 -19.83 -6.54 -18.01
C GLU A 320 -20.62 -5.68 -19.00
N ALA A 321 -19.91 -4.95 -19.88
CA ALA A 321 -20.52 -4.10 -20.88
C ALA A 321 -21.33 -4.90 -21.91
N ASP A 322 -20.80 -6.03 -22.36
CA ASP A 322 -21.46 -6.88 -23.36
C ASP A 322 -22.68 -7.58 -22.76
N ARG A 323 -22.61 -8.02 -21.49
CA ARG A 323 -23.78 -8.52 -20.75
C ARG A 323 -24.86 -7.45 -20.62
N ALA A 324 -24.50 -6.25 -20.20
CA ALA A 324 -25.46 -5.15 -20.04
C ALA A 324 -26.16 -4.78 -21.36
N LYS A 325 -25.43 -4.76 -22.50
CA LYS A 325 -26.02 -4.57 -23.84
C LYS A 325 -27.03 -5.64 -24.21
N ASN A 326 -26.82 -6.87 -23.76
CA ASN A 326 -27.72 -8.01 -24.01
C ASN A 326 -28.92 -8.05 -23.05
N GLY A 327 -29.07 -7.06 -22.16
CA GLY A 327 -30.18 -6.96 -21.21
C GLY A 327 -29.91 -7.64 -19.87
N ASP A 328 -28.73 -8.23 -19.66
CA ASP A 328 -28.33 -8.76 -18.35
C ASP A 328 -27.94 -7.63 -17.39
N GLN A 329 -27.92 -7.93 -16.09
CA GLN A 329 -27.38 -7.00 -15.11
C GLN A 329 -25.85 -6.93 -15.22
N GLY A 330 -25.31 -5.73 -15.39
CA GLY A 330 -23.87 -5.45 -15.30
C GLY A 330 -23.56 -4.62 -14.05
N ARG A 331 -22.54 -5.01 -13.29
CA ARG A 331 -22.12 -4.25 -12.10
C ARG A 331 -20.63 -4.35 -11.82
N ILE A 332 -20.01 -3.20 -11.60
CA ILE A 332 -18.61 -3.06 -11.23
C ILE A 332 -18.51 -2.27 -9.93
N ILE A 333 -17.70 -2.75 -8.98
CA ILE A 333 -17.34 -2.00 -7.78
C ILE A 333 -15.83 -2.01 -7.63
N LEU A 334 -15.20 -0.83 -7.63
CA LEU A 334 -13.75 -0.70 -7.51
C LEU A 334 -13.39 0.12 -6.29
N LYS A 335 -12.43 -0.35 -5.52
CA LYS A 335 -11.74 0.41 -4.49
C LYS A 335 -10.28 0.53 -4.89
N LEU A 336 -9.78 1.76 -5.05
CA LEU A 336 -8.41 2.08 -5.44
C LEU A 336 -7.92 3.31 -4.67
N ASN A 337 -6.61 3.52 -4.60
CA ASN A 337 -6.08 4.82 -4.17
C ASN A 337 -6.22 5.84 -5.28
N SER A 338 -5.99 5.45 -6.53
CA SER A 338 -5.97 6.38 -7.66
C SER A 338 -6.43 5.75 -8.97
N LEU A 339 -7.09 6.57 -9.79
CA LEU A 339 -7.59 6.25 -11.13
C LEU A 339 -7.21 7.40 -12.09
N ALA A 340 -6.22 7.18 -12.93
CA ALA A 340 -5.73 8.17 -13.89
C ALA A 340 -5.33 7.58 -15.25
N ASP A 341 -5.43 6.26 -15.44
CA ASP A 341 -5.10 5.62 -16.71
C ASP A 341 -6.18 5.90 -17.78
N PRO A 342 -5.82 6.47 -18.95
CA PRO A 342 -6.80 6.84 -19.97
C PRO A 342 -7.61 5.66 -20.53
N ASP A 343 -6.98 4.52 -20.79
CA ASP A 343 -7.64 3.36 -21.40
C ASP A 343 -8.63 2.73 -20.43
N MET A 344 -8.23 2.58 -19.16
CA MET A 344 -9.12 2.11 -18.11
C MET A 344 -10.32 3.04 -17.92
N ILE A 345 -10.10 4.37 -17.92
CA ILE A 345 -11.17 5.36 -17.81
C ILE A 345 -12.12 5.25 -19.02
N GLN A 346 -11.58 5.13 -20.23
CA GLN A 346 -12.38 5.00 -21.45
C GLN A 346 -13.20 3.70 -21.46
N ALA A 347 -12.64 2.60 -20.95
CA ALA A 347 -13.36 1.34 -20.79
C ALA A 347 -14.53 1.47 -19.80
N LEU A 348 -14.31 2.13 -18.66
CA LEU A 348 -15.39 2.41 -17.70
C LEU A 348 -16.50 3.28 -18.29
N TYR A 349 -16.17 4.29 -19.09
CA TYR A 349 -17.18 5.09 -19.80
C TYR A 349 -17.99 4.25 -20.79
N LYS A 350 -17.34 3.40 -21.58
CA LYS A 350 -18.03 2.48 -22.50
C LYS A 350 -18.96 1.51 -21.75
N ALA A 351 -18.52 0.97 -20.62
CA ALA A 351 -19.34 0.13 -19.77
C ALA A 351 -20.55 0.89 -19.19
N SER A 352 -20.35 2.13 -18.73
CA SER A 352 -21.46 2.98 -18.29
C SER A 352 -22.48 3.22 -19.40
N GLN A 353 -22.04 3.53 -20.62
CA GLN A 353 -22.92 3.74 -21.78
C GLN A 353 -23.67 2.46 -22.17
N ALA A 354 -23.11 1.28 -21.90
CA ALA A 354 -23.75 0.00 -22.08
C ALA A 354 -24.81 -0.34 -21.01
N GLY A 355 -24.94 0.48 -19.95
CA GLY A 355 -25.89 0.27 -18.87
C GLY A 355 -25.29 -0.38 -17.60
N VAL A 356 -23.98 -0.60 -17.55
CA VAL A 356 -23.32 -1.18 -16.37
C VAL A 356 -23.36 -0.18 -15.21
N LEU A 357 -23.77 -0.64 -14.02
CA LEU A 357 -23.73 0.17 -12.80
C LEU A 357 -22.33 0.11 -12.18
N ILE A 358 -21.68 1.28 -12.04
CA ILE A 358 -20.28 1.36 -11.62
C ILE A 358 -20.15 2.22 -10.36
N HIS A 359 -19.58 1.64 -9.30
CA HIS A 359 -19.28 2.34 -8.06
C HIS A 359 -17.78 2.36 -7.80
N LEU A 360 -17.22 3.56 -7.66
CA LEU A 360 -15.79 3.77 -7.46
C LEU A 360 -15.54 4.36 -6.07
N ASN A 361 -14.73 3.69 -5.27
CA ASN A 361 -14.17 4.22 -4.02
C ASN A 361 -12.71 4.62 -4.25
N ILE A 362 -12.48 5.91 -4.53
CA ILE A 362 -11.16 6.45 -4.90
C ILE A 362 -10.77 7.53 -3.90
N ARG A 363 -9.79 7.27 -3.05
CA ARG A 363 -9.40 8.21 -1.98
C ARG A 363 -8.48 9.35 -2.45
N GLY A 364 -7.66 9.11 -3.48
CA GLY A 364 -6.65 10.03 -3.99
C GLY A 364 -7.02 10.63 -5.34
N ILE A 365 -6.12 10.51 -6.31
CA ILE A 365 -6.30 11.12 -7.65
C ILE A 365 -7.38 10.35 -8.42
N CYS A 366 -8.36 11.07 -8.97
CA CYS A 366 -9.35 10.53 -9.89
C CYS A 366 -9.49 11.47 -11.09
N CYS A 367 -9.09 11.02 -12.27
CA CYS A 367 -9.25 11.76 -13.53
C CYS A 367 -10.58 11.47 -14.24
N LEU A 368 -11.32 10.44 -13.78
CA LEU A 368 -12.64 10.11 -14.29
C LEU A 368 -13.68 11.12 -13.78
N LYS A 369 -14.56 11.59 -14.68
CA LYS A 369 -15.68 12.48 -14.35
C LYS A 369 -16.99 11.68 -14.27
N PRO A 370 -17.57 11.48 -13.08
CA PRO A 370 -18.82 10.73 -12.92
C PRO A 370 -20.07 11.57 -13.25
N GLY A 371 -21.17 10.91 -13.61
CA GLY A 371 -22.49 11.54 -13.77
C GLY A 371 -22.65 12.48 -14.97
N VAL A 372 -21.79 12.37 -15.99
CA VAL A 372 -21.88 13.16 -17.21
C VAL A 372 -22.90 12.51 -18.16
N PRO A 373 -23.96 13.24 -18.59
CA PRO A 373 -24.99 12.71 -19.49
C PRO A 373 -24.42 12.06 -20.75
N GLY A 374 -24.90 10.86 -21.10
CA GLY A 374 -24.45 10.11 -22.28
C GLY A 374 -23.02 9.55 -22.20
N LEU A 375 -22.31 9.71 -21.07
CA LEU A 375 -20.93 9.26 -20.90
C LEU A 375 -20.73 8.42 -19.63
N SER A 376 -21.16 8.94 -18.48
CA SER A 376 -20.85 8.37 -17.15
C SER A 376 -22.02 8.44 -16.17
N GLU A 377 -23.26 8.48 -16.67
CA GLU A 377 -24.49 8.54 -15.86
C GLU A 377 -24.61 7.41 -14.83
N ASN A 378 -24.09 6.22 -15.18
CA ASN A 378 -24.12 5.03 -14.33
C ASN A 378 -22.86 4.90 -13.44
N ILE A 379 -21.98 5.91 -13.44
CA ILE A 379 -20.75 5.92 -12.63
C ILE A 379 -20.93 6.86 -11.44
N THR A 380 -20.65 6.32 -10.24
CA THR A 380 -20.56 7.09 -9.01
C THR A 380 -19.15 6.99 -8.43
N VAL A 381 -18.61 8.11 -7.95
CA VAL A 381 -17.29 8.16 -7.30
C VAL A 381 -17.44 8.70 -5.89
N THR A 382 -16.90 7.96 -4.93
CA THR A 382 -16.87 8.30 -3.50
C THR A 382 -15.43 8.28 -3.01
N SER A 383 -14.96 9.37 -2.41
CA SER A 383 -13.70 9.42 -1.68
C SER A 383 -13.97 9.29 -0.18
N ILE A 384 -13.19 8.48 0.52
CA ILE A 384 -13.24 8.36 1.98
C ILE A 384 -11.89 8.78 2.51
N ILE A 385 -11.89 9.85 3.30
CA ILE A 385 -10.72 10.34 4.03
C ILE A 385 -11.11 10.38 5.50
N ASP A 386 -10.44 9.56 6.30
CA ASP A 386 -10.78 9.33 7.70
C ASP A 386 -9.49 9.03 8.51
N ARG A 387 -9.62 8.57 9.76
CA ARG A 387 -8.52 8.25 10.69
C ARG A 387 -7.42 7.41 10.05
N PHE A 388 -7.78 6.31 9.39
CA PHE A 388 -6.84 5.46 8.68
C PHE A 388 -6.77 5.84 7.20
N LEU A 389 -5.58 5.70 6.63
CA LEU A 389 -5.36 5.95 5.22
C LEU A 389 -5.92 4.78 4.40
N GLU A 390 -6.97 5.04 3.62
CA GLU A 390 -7.57 4.02 2.77
C GLU A 390 -6.56 3.51 1.72
N HIS A 391 -6.04 2.29 1.84
CA HIS A 391 -4.93 1.83 0.98
C HIS A 391 -5.23 0.55 0.18
N ALA A 392 -6.17 -0.26 0.65
CA ALA A 392 -6.60 -1.50 0.04
C ALA A 392 -7.12 -1.25 -1.38
N ARG A 393 -6.72 -2.12 -2.30
CA ARG A 393 -7.26 -2.19 -3.67
C ARG A 393 -8.06 -3.48 -3.81
N ILE A 394 -9.36 -3.35 -4.01
CA ILE A 394 -10.31 -4.46 -4.14
C ILE A 394 -11.18 -4.20 -5.38
N LEU A 395 -11.33 -5.19 -6.24
CA LEU A 395 -12.08 -5.10 -7.48
C LEU A 395 -13.18 -6.15 -7.48
N TYR A 396 -14.39 -5.76 -7.87
CA TYR A 396 -15.55 -6.64 -7.97
C TYR A 396 -16.23 -6.45 -9.32
N PHE A 397 -16.54 -7.58 -9.95
CA PHE A 397 -17.29 -7.69 -11.19
C PHE A 397 -18.42 -8.72 -10.97
N TYR A 398 -19.65 -8.38 -11.34
CA TYR A 398 -20.82 -9.23 -11.11
C TYR A 398 -20.83 -10.50 -11.98
N HIS A 399 -20.35 -10.37 -13.21
CA HIS A 399 -20.04 -11.41 -14.17
C HIS A 399 -21.19 -12.41 -14.40
N GLY A 400 -22.41 -11.89 -14.50
CA GLY A 400 -23.62 -12.70 -14.69
C GLY A 400 -24.01 -13.56 -13.48
N GLY A 401 -23.57 -13.19 -12.28
CA GLY A 401 -23.83 -13.90 -11.03
C GLY A 401 -22.68 -14.78 -10.55
N ASP A 402 -21.71 -15.10 -11.41
CA ASP A 402 -20.45 -15.75 -11.02
C ASP A 402 -19.42 -14.68 -10.59
N GLU A 403 -19.72 -14.05 -9.44
CA GLU A 403 -19.01 -12.87 -8.94
C GLU A 403 -17.48 -13.07 -8.93
N ARG A 404 -16.76 -12.20 -9.64
CA ARG A 404 -15.30 -12.19 -9.67
C ARG A 404 -14.78 -11.09 -8.75
N VAL A 405 -13.98 -11.48 -7.75
CA VAL A 405 -13.39 -10.56 -6.78
C VAL A 405 -11.89 -10.69 -6.80
N PHE A 406 -11.21 -9.55 -6.82
CA PHE A 406 -9.75 -9.50 -6.83
C PHE A 406 -9.24 -8.55 -5.76
N ILE A 407 -8.02 -8.82 -5.30
CA ILE A 407 -7.17 -7.83 -4.64
C ILE A 407 -6.00 -7.48 -5.57
N SER A 408 -5.44 -6.29 -5.43
CA SER A 408 -4.32 -5.88 -6.27
C SER A 408 -3.27 -5.05 -5.54
N SER A 409 -2.02 -5.17 -5.96
CA SER A 409 -0.99 -4.21 -5.58
C SER A 409 -0.99 -2.96 -6.48
N ALA A 410 -1.73 -2.95 -7.59
CA ALA A 410 -1.78 -1.86 -8.54
C ALA A 410 -2.95 -0.90 -8.30
N ASP A 411 -2.68 0.39 -8.48
CA ASP A 411 -3.71 1.39 -8.81
C ASP A 411 -3.90 1.46 -10.33
N TRP A 412 -4.98 2.07 -10.79
CA TRP A 412 -5.22 2.24 -12.24
C TRP A 412 -4.58 3.53 -12.74
N MET A 413 -3.26 3.52 -12.76
CA MET A 413 -2.41 4.56 -13.36
C MET A 413 -1.46 3.91 -14.36
N THR A 414 -1.13 4.62 -15.45
CA THR A 414 -0.22 4.15 -16.49
C THR A 414 1.10 3.61 -15.94
N ARG A 415 1.69 4.29 -14.94
CA ARG A 415 2.93 3.82 -14.31
C ARG A 415 2.78 2.48 -13.57
N ASN A 416 1.60 2.17 -13.03
CA ASN A 416 1.36 0.92 -12.32
C ASN A 416 1.11 -0.23 -13.29
N LEU A 417 0.36 0.04 -14.37
CA LEU A 417 0.01 -0.98 -15.35
C LEU A 417 1.13 -1.26 -16.35
N ASP A 418 2.00 -0.29 -16.65
CA ASP A 418 2.98 -0.44 -17.74
C ASP A 418 4.45 -0.36 -17.31
N ARG A 419 4.75 0.20 -16.12
CA ARG A 419 6.13 0.49 -15.68
C ARG A 419 6.49 -0.10 -14.32
N ARG A 420 5.63 -0.95 -13.77
CA ARG A 420 5.83 -1.59 -12.46
C ARG A 420 5.51 -3.07 -12.54
N VAL A 421 6.20 -3.83 -11.72
CA VAL A 421 5.81 -5.20 -11.42
C VAL A 421 4.76 -5.16 -10.32
N GLU A 422 3.52 -5.46 -10.69
CA GLU A 422 2.35 -5.52 -9.81
C GLU A 422 1.65 -6.87 -9.96
N LEU A 423 0.75 -7.20 -9.02
CA LEU A 423 -0.07 -8.41 -9.05
C LEU A 423 -1.56 -8.08 -8.94
N LEU A 424 -2.37 -8.84 -9.66
CA LEU A 424 -3.83 -8.93 -9.55
C LEU A 424 -4.16 -10.37 -9.17
N ILE A 425 -4.79 -10.55 -8.01
CA ILE A 425 -4.98 -11.88 -7.41
C ILE A 425 -6.48 -12.12 -7.27
N PRO A 426 -7.04 -13.17 -7.89
CA PRO A 426 -8.43 -13.56 -7.66
C PRO A 426 -8.59 -14.16 -6.26
N LEU A 427 -9.68 -13.80 -5.58
CA LEU A 427 -10.10 -14.49 -4.37
C LEU A 427 -10.95 -15.69 -4.80
N LEU A 428 -10.37 -16.89 -4.70
CA LEU A 428 -11.06 -18.12 -5.12
C LEU A 428 -12.00 -18.65 -4.02
N ASP A 429 -11.57 -18.55 -2.76
CA ASP A 429 -12.36 -18.97 -1.61
C ASP A 429 -13.60 -18.07 -1.38
N ASP A 430 -14.74 -18.72 -1.14
CA ASP A 430 -16.03 -18.06 -0.97
C ASP A 430 -16.14 -17.22 0.31
N SER A 431 -15.43 -17.60 1.38
CA SER A 431 -15.41 -16.81 2.61
C SER A 431 -14.63 -15.51 2.40
N CYS A 432 -13.48 -15.59 1.73
CA CYS A 432 -12.64 -14.45 1.37
C CYS A 432 -13.36 -13.51 0.40
N LYS A 433 -14.02 -14.04 -0.64
CA LYS A 433 -14.86 -13.24 -1.57
C LYS A 433 -15.95 -12.47 -0.82
N ARG A 434 -16.74 -13.16 0.00
CA ARG A 434 -17.82 -12.52 0.78
C ARG A 434 -17.29 -11.44 1.71
N ARG A 435 -16.14 -11.68 2.33
CA ARG A 435 -15.47 -10.69 3.20
C ARG A 435 -15.04 -9.45 2.41
N ALA A 436 -14.38 -9.59 1.27
CA ALA A 436 -13.97 -8.48 0.41
C ALA A 436 -15.18 -7.67 -0.11
N ILE A 437 -16.26 -8.36 -0.53
CA ILE A 437 -17.53 -7.71 -0.92
C ILE A 437 -18.14 -6.95 0.25
N SER A 438 -18.09 -7.49 1.47
CA SER A 438 -18.59 -6.81 2.68
C SER A 438 -17.82 -5.51 2.97
N ILE A 439 -16.49 -5.51 2.76
CA ILE A 439 -15.66 -4.30 2.86
C ILE A 439 -16.11 -3.26 1.84
N LEU A 440 -16.23 -3.64 0.57
CA LEU A 440 -16.71 -2.74 -0.49
C LEU A 440 -18.09 -2.15 -0.15
N LYS A 441 -19.06 -3.00 0.25
CA LYS A 441 -20.41 -2.57 0.63
C LYS A 441 -20.41 -1.61 1.83
N ALA A 442 -19.56 -1.83 2.82
CA ALA A 442 -19.40 -0.92 3.95
C ALA A 442 -18.86 0.45 3.51
N CYS A 443 -17.81 0.49 2.68
CA CYS A 443 -17.31 1.75 2.12
C CYS A 443 -18.38 2.48 1.31
N LEU A 444 -19.16 1.76 0.48
CA LEU A 444 -20.26 2.35 -0.29
C LEU A 444 -21.46 2.79 0.56
N ARG A 445 -21.57 2.36 1.81
CA ARG A 445 -22.62 2.78 2.74
C ARG A 445 -22.21 3.98 3.60
N ASP A 446 -20.93 4.30 3.67
CA ASP A 446 -20.44 5.44 4.46
C ASP A 446 -21.15 6.75 4.05
N ASN A 447 -21.65 7.45 5.06
CA ASN A 447 -22.33 8.74 4.93
C ASN A 447 -21.80 9.78 5.94
N LEU A 448 -20.71 9.48 6.67
CA LEU A 448 -20.11 10.38 7.65
C LEU A 448 -18.75 10.93 7.20
N ARG A 449 -17.96 10.13 6.50
CA ARG A 449 -16.62 10.46 6.01
C ARG A 449 -16.50 10.35 4.49
N ALA A 450 -17.44 9.67 3.86
CA ALA A 450 -17.61 9.65 2.42
C ALA A 450 -17.93 11.04 1.86
N ARG A 451 -17.20 11.41 0.81
CA ARG A 451 -17.48 12.55 -0.05
C ARG A 451 -17.76 12.08 -1.47
N ARG A 452 -18.85 12.55 -2.05
CA ARG A 452 -19.19 12.31 -3.46
C ARG A 452 -18.35 13.24 -4.34
N ILE A 453 -17.79 12.71 -5.42
CA ILE A 453 -17.17 13.53 -6.47
C ILE A 453 -18.23 13.84 -7.54
N THR A 454 -18.39 15.11 -7.87
CA THR A 454 -19.38 15.58 -8.85
C THR A 454 -18.78 15.65 -10.26
N ALA A 455 -19.63 15.87 -11.28
CA ALA A 455 -19.20 16.01 -12.66
C ALA A 455 -18.22 17.19 -12.89
N THR A 456 -18.24 18.20 -12.01
CA THR A 456 -17.31 19.35 -12.05
C THR A 456 -15.95 19.03 -11.40
N GLY A 457 -15.81 17.86 -10.77
CA GLY A 457 -14.62 17.46 -10.01
C GLY A 457 -14.60 17.97 -8.56
N GLN A 458 -15.67 18.63 -8.11
CA GLN A 458 -15.80 19.05 -6.71
C GLN A 458 -16.13 17.86 -5.81
N SER A 459 -15.70 17.97 -4.55
CA SER A 459 -15.94 16.97 -3.51
C SER A 459 -16.94 17.49 -2.49
N GLU A 460 -18.10 16.84 -2.41
CA GLU A 460 -19.21 17.22 -1.53
C GLU A 460 -19.44 16.15 -0.47
N PRO A 461 -19.76 16.50 0.78
CA PRO A 461 -20.23 15.52 1.75
C PRO A 461 -21.43 14.75 1.19
N ARG A 462 -21.52 13.45 1.47
CA ARG A 462 -22.70 12.68 1.09
C ARG A 462 -23.88 13.07 1.99
N ASP A 463 -25.08 13.19 1.41
CA ASP A 463 -26.29 13.47 2.19
C ASP A 463 -26.52 12.40 3.26
N THR A 464 -26.70 12.87 4.50
CA THR A 464 -26.93 12.04 5.68
C THR A 464 -28.41 11.73 5.91
N MET A 465 -29.33 12.45 5.28
CA MET A 465 -30.77 12.34 5.53
C MET A 465 -31.48 11.50 4.45
N PRO A 466 -32.38 10.57 4.82
CA PRO A 466 -32.84 10.21 6.17
C PRO A 466 -32.09 9.00 6.76
N THR A 467 -30.86 8.73 6.35
CA THR A 467 -30.15 7.50 6.70
C THR A 467 -29.47 7.57 8.07
N ARG A 468 -29.53 6.48 8.86
CA ARG A 468 -28.77 6.37 10.12
C ARG A 468 -27.28 6.67 9.86
N PRO A 469 -26.60 7.47 10.71
CA PRO A 469 -25.17 7.72 10.60
C PRO A 469 -24.37 6.42 10.56
N TYR A 470 -23.46 6.31 9.60
CA TYR A 470 -22.65 5.13 9.34
C TYR A 470 -21.24 5.54 8.90
N ARG A 471 -20.24 5.12 9.68
CA ARG A 471 -18.81 5.34 9.43
C ARG A 471 -18.12 3.99 9.23
N CYS A 472 -17.59 3.72 8.04
CA CYS A 472 -17.11 2.39 7.68
C CYS A 472 -15.92 1.94 8.54
N GLN A 473 -14.95 2.83 8.82
CA GLN A 473 -13.78 2.47 9.63
C GLN A 473 -14.15 2.10 11.06
N LEU A 474 -15.14 2.79 11.65
CA LEU A 474 -15.64 2.44 12.98
C LEU A 474 -16.35 1.08 12.96
N GLU A 475 -17.12 0.81 11.92
CA GLU A 475 -17.79 -0.49 11.77
C GLU A 475 -16.79 -1.63 11.57
N PHE A 476 -15.71 -1.43 10.81
CA PHE A 476 -14.66 -2.43 10.66
C PHE A 476 -13.98 -2.74 11.98
N GLN A 477 -13.63 -1.70 12.77
CA GLN A 477 -13.08 -1.87 14.11
C GLN A 477 -14.04 -2.63 15.03
N ARG A 478 -15.34 -2.27 15.00
CA ARG A 478 -16.38 -2.93 15.80
C ARG A 478 -16.48 -4.41 15.47
N ARG A 479 -16.55 -4.76 14.18
CA ARG A 479 -16.65 -6.16 13.71
C ARG A 479 -15.43 -6.98 14.11
N ALA A 480 -14.23 -6.43 13.95
CA ALA A 480 -13.00 -7.13 14.34
C ALA A 480 -12.97 -7.42 15.85
N ARG A 481 -13.38 -6.44 16.65
CA ARG A 481 -13.49 -6.58 18.11
C ARG A 481 -14.54 -7.63 18.53
N GLU A 482 -15.76 -7.52 18.00
CA GLU A 482 -16.85 -8.48 18.28
C GLU A 482 -16.46 -9.92 17.90
N ALA A 483 -15.77 -10.09 16.76
CA ALA A 483 -15.29 -11.39 16.32
C ALA A 483 -14.22 -11.97 17.27
N ALA A 484 -13.27 -11.15 17.71
CA ALA A 484 -12.22 -11.56 18.65
C ALA A 484 -12.79 -11.88 20.05
N GLU A 485 -13.72 -11.07 20.56
CA GLU A 485 -14.40 -11.30 21.84
C GLU A 485 -15.19 -12.63 21.81
N ALA A 486 -15.98 -12.87 20.74
CA ALA A 486 -16.72 -14.11 20.57
C ALA A 486 -15.82 -15.35 20.43
N ALA A 487 -14.61 -15.21 19.89
CA ALA A 487 -13.63 -16.29 19.86
C ALA A 487 -13.04 -16.57 21.24
N SER A 488 -12.69 -15.52 22.00
CA SER A 488 -12.19 -15.65 23.37
C SER A 488 -13.21 -16.30 24.31
N GLU A 489 -14.50 -15.99 24.15
CA GLU A 489 -15.57 -16.61 24.95
C GLU A 489 -15.72 -18.10 24.64
N ARG A 490 -15.71 -18.48 23.35
CA ARG A 490 -15.73 -19.88 22.93
C ARG A 490 -14.58 -20.67 23.55
N ASN A 491 -13.35 -20.15 23.46
CA ASN A 491 -12.16 -20.82 24.00
C ASN A 491 -12.20 -20.97 25.54
N ARG A 492 -12.85 -20.05 26.27
CA ARG A 492 -13.05 -20.18 27.72
C ARG A 492 -14.02 -21.28 28.10
N THR A 493 -14.98 -21.59 27.22
CA THR A 493 -16.01 -22.60 27.46
C THR A 493 -15.65 -24.00 26.96
N THR A 494 -14.56 -24.14 26.21
CA THR A 494 -14.09 -25.42 25.67
C THR A 494 -13.04 -26.04 26.59
N PHE A 495 -13.31 -27.23 27.11
CA PHE A 495 -12.30 -28.02 27.82
C PHE A 495 -11.36 -28.68 26.81
N VAL A 496 -10.06 -28.45 26.93
CA VAL A 496 -9.03 -29.13 26.12
C VAL A 496 -8.44 -30.27 26.95
N PRO A 497 -8.63 -31.55 26.56
CA PRO A 497 -7.99 -32.66 27.23
C PRO A 497 -6.47 -32.64 27.01
N VAL A 498 -5.69 -32.94 28.04
CA VAL A 498 -4.22 -33.06 27.94
C VAL A 498 -3.90 -34.42 27.33
N GLU A 499 -3.27 -34.43 26.15
CA GLU A 499 -2.74 -35.66 25.56
C GLU A 499 -1.38 -36.02 26.19
N PRO A 500 -1.11 -37.31 26.49
CA PRO A 500 0.21 -37.74 26.94
C PRO A 500 1.21 -37.65 25.77
N GLY A 501 2.24 -36.83 25.96
CA GLY A 501 3.28 -36.53 24.97
C GLY A 501 4.37 -37.58 24.79
#